data_AF-A0A2Z4VCG0-F1
#
_entry.id   AF-A0A2Z4VCG0-F1
#
_cell.length_a   1.000
_cell.length_b   1.000
_cell.length_c   1.000
_cell.angle_alpha   90.00
_cell.angle_beta   90.00
_cell.angle_gamma   90.00
#
_symmetry.space_group_name_H-M   'P 1'
#
loop_
_entity.id
_entity.type
_entity.pdbx_description
1 polymer ?
#
loop_
_entity_poly.entity_id
_entity_poly.type
_entity_poly.pdbx_seq_one_letter_code
_entity_poly.pdbx_strand_id
1 'polypeptide(L)'
;MVLHPADPLAQLAHGIGSQHDLPISPFYAFAGAFTALFVSFLALGLLWSASRFRGDRSGIALPAGLQRVADAPATRTALRGLGLAAALAVLLHLLFGPDDPARNPAPGAVYVLLWVGLVPASLLLGPVWRLLNPLRALYRPLARRWPRQARPLPARLGQWPAAAGLFAFTWLELVSPDPASTTTLLLALAGYATVQLLFAARYGERWFADGDAFEAYSALLARLSPLGRRDDGRLVLRNPFHGLDATPERPGLVATVCVLLGSTAYDGFSDNPSWINAIQTSPLGRTTAATLGLLGSIALVAALYCLCAAATRLVCGPHPGPLTAFAHSLVPIALGYLIAHYFSLLVVEGPRTVSMALGTDNAPEPLPPLGPGGLAALQVLAVVTGHVLGVIAAHDRSVRLFPPAKAVAGQLPLLALMITYTVGGLSLLLN
;
A
#
# COMPACT_ATOMS: atom_id res chain seq x y z
N MET A 1 -2.35 -47.16 -10.75
CA MET A 1 -1.99 -45.95 -10.00
C MET A 1 -1.94 -44.82 -11.02
N VAL A 2 -3.09 -44.17 -11.22
CA VAL A 2 -3.28 -43.15 -12.26
C VAL A 2 -2.88 -41.82 -11.63
N LEU A 3 -1.79 -41.22 -12.11
CA LEU A 3 -1.35 -39.88 -11.74
C LEU A 3 -2.32 -38.88 -12.38
N HIS A 4 -3.13 -38.21 -11.57
CA HIS A 4 -3.86 -37.03 -12.02
C HIS A 4 -2.85 -35.88 -12.24
N PRO A 5 -2.87 -35.20 -13.40
CA PRO A 5 -2.11 -33.97 -13.58
C PRO A 5 -2.67 -32.88 -12.67
N ALA A 6 -1.78 -32.11 -12.03
CA ALA A 6 -2.15 -30.98 -11.18
C ALA A 6 -2.91 -29.91 -11.99
N ASP A 7 -3.93 -29.32 -11.37
CA ASP A 7 -4.84 -28.34 -11.97
C ASP A 7 -4.13 -26.98 -12.17
N PRO A 8 -3.99 -26.45 -13.40
CA PRO A 8 -3.32 -25.17 -13.67
C PRO A 8 -3.97 -23.96 -12.98
N LEU A 9 -5.27 -24.06 -12.64
CA LEU A 9 -6.00 -23.04 -11.90
C LEU A 9 -5.49 -22.87 -10.47
N ALA A 10 -4.93 -23.92 -9.87
CA ALA A 10 -4.25 -23.82 -8.59
C ALA A 10 -2.97 -22.96 -8.72
N GLN A 11 -2.22 -23.05 -9.81
CA GLN A 11 -0.99 -22.26 -9.99
C GLN A 11 -1.24 -20.75 -10.21
N LEU A 12 -2.41 -20.37 -10.73
CA LEU A 12 -2.79 -18.95 -10.86
C LEU A 12 -3.43 -18.37 -9.60
N ALA A 13 -4.12 -19.21 -8.81
CA ALA A 13 -4.54 -18.86 -7.45
C ALA A 13 -3.36 -18.84 -6.46
N HIS A 14 -2.23 -19.47 -6.80
CA HIS A 14 -1.01 -19.62 -5.98
C HIS A 14 0.23 -19.04 -6.69
N GLY A 15 0.20 -17.76 -7.08
CA GLY A 15 1.36 -17.03 -7.66
C GLY A 15 2.60 -16.92 -6.75
N ILE A 16 2.68 -17.72 -5.70
CA ILE A 16 3.75 -17.77 -4.70
C ILE A 16 3.99 -19.25 -4.43
N GLY A 17 5.19 -19.75 -4.77
CA GLY A 17 5.64 -21.03 -4.23
C GLY A 17 5.54 -20.96 -2.72
N SER A 18 4.79 -21.87 -2.11
CA SER A 18 4.64 -22.02 -0.66
C SER A 18 6.00 -21.86 0.05
N GLN A 19 6.25 -20.71 0.70
CA GLN A 19 7.55 -20.35 1.28
C GLN A 19 7.73 -20.90 2.70
N HIS A 20 7.35 -22.15 2.94
CA HIS A 20 7.46 -22.78 4.26
C HIS A 20 8.91 -23.16 4.65
N ASP A 21 9.92 -22.77 3.87
CA ASP A 21 11.34 -23.07 4.12
C ASP A 21 12.26 -21.95 3.60
N LEU A 22 12.05 -20.70 4.04
CA LEU A 22 13.08 -19.68 3.83
C LEU A 22 14.38 -20.16 4.50
N PRO A 23 15.54 -20.17 3.82
CA PRO A 23 16.79 -20.69 4.38
C PRO A 23 17.44 -19.67 5.32
N ILE A 24 16.66 -19.12 6.25
CA ILE A 24 17.08 -18.21 7.30
C ILE A 24 16.62 -18.79 8.62
N SER A 25 17.57 -18.93 9.56
CA SER A 25 17.22 -19.35 10.92
C SER A 25 16.25 -18.34 11.54
N PRO A 26 15.07 -18.79 12.02
CA PRO A 26 14.13 -17.91 12.72
C PRO A 26 14.78 -17.17 13.89
N PHE A 27 15.67 -17.85 14.62
CA PHE A 27 16.42 -17.25 15.72
C PHE A 27 17.21 -16.01 15.27
N TYR A 28 17.99 -16.11 14.20
CA TYR A 28 18.78 -14.97 13.71
C TYR A 28 17.90 -13.85 13.14
N ALA A 29 16.79 -14.19 12.48
CA ALA A 29 15.83 -13.19 11.99
C ALA A 29 15.21 -12.39 13.14
N PHE A 30 14.68 -13.07 14.17
CA PHE A 30 14.09 -12.39 15.34
C PHE A 30 15.14 -11.63 16.16
N ALA A 31 16.30 -12.23 16.42
CA ALA A 31 17.37 -11.58 17.17
C ALA A 31 17.88 -10.33 16.44
N GLY A 32 18.17 -10.43 15.14
CA GLY A 32 18.63 -9.31 14.32
C GLY A 32 17.61 -8.18 14.25
N ALA A 33 16.32 -8.51 14.08
CA ALA A 33 15.25 -7.52 14.06
C ALA A 33 15.09 -6.82 15.42
N PHE A 34 15.09 -7.58 16.52
CA PHE A 34 15.04 -7.02 17.86
C PHE A 34 16.23 -6.11 18.13
N THR A 35 17.45 -6.55 17.80
CA THR A 35 18.67 -5.75 17.95
C THR A 35 18.59 -4.47 17.12
N ALA A 36 18.17 -4.54 15.85
CA ALA A 36 18.04 -3.38 14.99
C ALA A 36 17.08 -2.33 15.58
N LEU A 37 15.91 -2.75 16.07
CA LEU A 37 14.94 -1.85 16.69
C LEU A 37 15.43 -1.29 18.02
N PHE A 38 15.98 -2.14 18.89
CA PHE A 38 16.46 -1.73 20.20
C PHE A 38 17.61 -0.73 20.09
N VAL A 39 18.60 -1.02 19.24
CA VAL A 39 19.73 -0.11 18.99
C VAL A 39 19.27 1.18 18.34
N SER A 40 18.36 1.12 17.36
CA SER A 40 17.81 2.32 16.71
C SER A 40 17.06 3.20 17.72
N PHE A 41 16.24 2.59 18.58
CA PHE A 41 15.52 3.29 19.64
C PHE A 41 16.46 3.97 20.61
N LEU A 42 17.49 3.25 21.10
CA LEU A 42 18.48 3.80 22.02
C LEU A 42 19.27 4.94 21.37
N ALA A 43 19.71 4.76 20.12
CA ALA A 43 20.44 5.79 19.38
C ALA A 43 19.60 7.05 19.18
N LEU A 44 18.32 6.91 18.84
CA LEU A 44 17.40 8.05 18.70
C LEU A 44 17.16 8.76 20.04
N GLY A 45 16.93 8.00 21.11
CA GLY A 45 16.76 8.54 22.47
C GLY A 45 17.97 9.34 22.95
N LEU A 46 19.18 8.91 22.61
CA LEU A 46 20.43 9.54 23.04
C LEU A 46 20.90 10.68 22.11
N LEU A 47 20.76 10.52 20.79
CA LEU A 47 21.40 11.40 19.79
C LEU A 47 20.42 12.37 19.11
N TRP A 48 19.12 12.21 19.33
CA TRP A 48 18.07 12.96 18.62
C TRP A 48 17.07 13.57 19.60
N SER A 49 17.53 14.56 20.36
CA SER A 49 16.74 15.24 21.41
C SER A 49 15.76 16.31 20.90
N ALA A 50 15.92 16.77 19.65
CA ALA A 50 15.07 17.78 19.04
C ALA A 50 14.65 17.37 17.62
N SER A 51 13.44 17.72 17.22
CA SER A 51 12.92 17.39 15.89
C SER A 51 13.76 18.04 14.78
N ARG A 52 14.14 17.24 13.78
CA ARG A 52 14.95 17.65 12.63
C ARG A 52 14.12 17.78 11.36
N PHE A 53 12.96 17.15 11.29
CA PHE A 53 12.12 17.24 10.10
C PHE A 53 11.37 18.58 10.07
N ARG A 54 11.15 19.15 8.87
CA ARG A 54 10.45 20.43 8.70
C ARG A 54 9.25 20.33 7.74
N GLY A 55 8.77 19.11 7.51
CA GLY A 55 7.65 18.83 6.60
C GLY A 55 7.82 19.41 5.20
N ASP A 56 6.70 19.93 4.66
CA ASP A 56 6.57 20.48 3.31
C ASP A 56 7.35 21.78 3.06
N ARG A 57 8.10 22.32 4.04
CA ARG A 57 9.00 23.47 3.84
C ARG A 57 10.41 23.08 3.40
N SER A 58 10.71 21.79 3.35
CA SER A 58 12.06 21.26 3.16
C SER A 58 12.39 20.96 1.68
N GLY A 59 13.63 20.52 1.43
CA GLY A 59 14.10 20.06 0.12
C GLY A 59 14.89 21.11 -0.66
N ILE A 60 15.59 20.69 -1.69
CA ILE A 60 16.37 21.53 -2.60
C ILE A 60 15.56 21.70 -3.88
N ALA A 61 15.32 22.93 -4.31
CA ALA A 61 14.55 23.21 -5.51
C ALA A 61 15.28 22.66 -6.75
N LEU A 62 14.55 21.88 -7.55
CA LEU A 62 15.05 21.40 -8.83
C LEU A 62 15.09 22.54 -9.86
N PRO A 63 15.92 22.39 -10.91
CA PRO A 63 15.97 23.33 -12.02
C PRO A 63 14.58 23.63 -12.60
N ALA A 64 14.31 24.91 -12.88
CA ALA A 64 13.01 25.33 -13.40
C ALA A 64 12.64 24.66 -14.73
N GLY A 65 13.62 24.21 -15.52
CA GLY A 65 13.39 23.40 -16.73
C GLY A 65 12.66 22.08 -16.44
N LEU A 66 13.12 21.32 -15.43
CA LEU A 66 12.47 20.06 -15.04
C LEU A 66 11.05 20.30 -14.54
N GLN A 67 10.86 21.33 -13.72
CA GLN A 67 9.52 21.70 -13.26
C GLN A 67 8.61 22.10 -14.43
N ARG A 68 9.10 22.89 -15.40
CA ARG A 68 8.34 23.25 -16.61
C ARG A 68 7.93 22.03 -17.42
N VAL A 69 8.83 21.07 -17.63
CA VAL A 69 8.52 19.82 -18.35
C VAL A 69 7.50 18.98 -17.59
N ALA A 70 7.66 18.82 -16.27
CA ALA A 70 6.72 18.07 -15.44
C ALA A 70 5.33 18.74 -15.37
N ASP A 71 5.29 20.08 -15.41
CA ASP A 71 4.06 20.87 -15.39
C ASP A 71 3.45 21.11 -16.78
N ALA A 72 4.18 20.79 -17.86
CA ALA A 72 3.75 21.04 -19.22
C ALA A 72 2.40 20.35 -19.51
N PRO A 73 1.46 21.06 -20.17
CA PRO A 73 0.19 20.48 -20.58
C PRO A 73 0.35 19.23 -21.45
N ALA A 74 1.39 19.18 -22.28
CA ALA A 74 1.73 18.02 -23.11
C ALA A 74 2.05 16.79 -22.25
N THR A 75 2.99 16.91 -21.30
CA THR A 75 3.35 15.83 -20.36
C THR A 75 2.14 15.35 -19.57
N ARG A 76 1.35 16.28 -19.01
CA ARG A 76 0.14 15.94 -18.24
C ARG A 76 -0.93 15.28 -19.09
N THR A 77 -1.08 15.67 -20.35
CA THR A 77 -2.04 15.06 -21.29
C THR A 77 -1.56 13.69 -21.75
N ALA A 78 -0.26 13.53 -22.02
CA ALA A 78 0.34 12.26 -22.39
C ALA A 78 0.17 11.20 -21.29
N LEU A 79 0.44 11.56 -20.03
CA LEU A 79 0.23 10.63 -18.89
C LEU A 79 -1.25 10.26 -18.70
N ARG A 80 -2.18 11.20 -18.88
CA ARG A 80 -3.62 10.89 -18.85
C ARG A 80 -4.01 9.97 -19.99
N GLY A 81 -3.48 10.21 -21.19
CA GLY A 81 -3.68 9.37 -22.37
C GLY A 81 -3.15 7.96 -22.15
N LEU A 82 -1.96 7.82 -21.55
CA LEU A 82 -1.39 6.53 -21.17
C LEU A 82 -2.30 5.78 -20.18
N GLY A 83 -2.79 6.46 -19.15
CA GLY A 83 -3.73 5.89 -18.19
C GLY A 83 -5.04 5.42 -18.82
N LEU A 84 -5.62 6.22 -19.73
CA LEU A 84 -6.81 5.85 -20.49
C LEU A 84 -6.56 4.67 -21.42
N ALA A 85 -5.42 4.67 -22.12
CA ALA A 85 -5.05 3.58 -23.02
C ALA A 85 -4.85 2.26 -22.26
N ALA A 86 -4.17 2.31 -21.11
CA ALA A 86 -4.01 1.15 -20.23
C ALA A 86 -5.35 0.62 -19.71
N ALA A 87 -6.24 1.51 -19.25
CA ALA A 87 -7.57 1.13 -18.79
C ALA A 87 -8.43 0.53 -19.91
N LEU A 88 -8.37 1.10 -21.12
CA LEU A 88 -9.05 0.56 -22.29
C LEU A 88 -8.49 -0.81 -22.66
N ALA A 89 -7.16 -0.99 -22.64
CA ALA A 89 -6.54 -2.28 -22.92
C ALA A 89 -6.99 -3.36 -21.93
N VAL A 90 -7.02 -3.07 -20.63
CA VAL A 90 -7.55 -3.99 -19.61
C VAL A 90 -9.01 -4.33 -19.90
N LEU A 91 -9.85 -3.33 -20.17
CA LEU A 91 -11.26 -3.55 -20.47
C LEU A 91 -11.47 -4.42 -21.72
N LEU A 92 -10.69 -4.19 -22.78
CA LEU A 92 -10.77 -5.00 -24.00
C LEU A 92 -10.38 -6.45 -23.74
N HIS A 93 -9.34 -6.71 -22.94
CA HIS A 93 -8.96 -8.06 -22.57
C HIS A 93 -9.97 -8.74 -21.63
N LEU A 94 -10.68 -7.99 -20.79
CA LEU A 94 -11.77 -8.55 -19.98
C LEU A 94 -13.03 -8.87 -20.79
N LEU A 95 -13.30 -8.12 -21.88
CA LEU A 95 -14.49 -8.30 -22.70
C LEU A 95 -14.30 -9.30 -23.84
N PHE A 96 -13.10 -9.36 -24.42
CA PHE A 96 -12.81 -10.13 -25.63
C PHE A 96 -11.66 -11.13 -25.47
N GLY A 97 -10.90 -11.05 -24.37
CA GLY A 97 -9.81 -11.97 -24.11
C GLY A 97 -10.30 -13.33 -23.58
N PRO A 98 -9.40 -14.33 -23.51
CA PRO A 98 -9.71 -15.64 -22.92
C PRO A 98 -10.10 -15.52 -21.44
N ASP A 99 -10.98 -16.39 -20.95
CA ASP A 99 -11.29 -16.45 -19.52
C ASP A 99 -10.14 -17.04 -18.67
N ASP A 100 -9.24 -17.79 -19.31
CA ASP A 100 -8.06 -18.37 -18.67
C ASP A 100 -7.07 -17.27 -18.23
N PRO A 101 -6.84 -17.09 -16.91
CA PRO A 101 -5.93 -16.06 -16.41
C PRO A 101 -4.46 -16.28 -16.82
N ALA A 102 -4.04 -17.49 -17.21
CA ALA A 102 -2.68 -17.72 -17.73
C ALA A 102 -2.49 -17.14 -19.14
N ARG A 103 -3.57 -16.82 -19.85
CA ARG A 103 -3.56 -16.32 -21.23
C ARG A 103 -4.20 -14.95 -21.37
N ASN A 104 -4.70 -14.39 -20.27
CA ASN A 104 -5.30 -13.07 -20.23
C ASN A 104 -4.43 -12.13 -19.38
N PRO A 105 -3.92 -11.01 -19.93
CA PRO A 105 -3.11 -10.07 -19.16
C PRO A 105 -3.93 -9.22 -18.18
N ALA A 106 -5.26 -9.21 -18.25
CA ALA A 106 -6.08 -8.31 -17.43
C ALA A 106 -5.95 -8.52 -15.91
N PRO A 107 -5.99 -9.75 -15.37
CA PRO A 107 -5.76 -9.98 -13.95
C PRO A 107 -4.37 -9.51 -13.51
N GLY A 108 -3.32 -9.86 -14.27
CA GLY A 108 -1.96 -9.40 -14.03
C GLY A 108 -1.83 -7.87 -14.10
N ALA A 109 -2.54 -7.21 -15.01
CA ALA A 109 -2.52 -5.76 -15.11
C ALA A 109 -3.15 -5.07 -13.89
N VAL A 110 -4.20 -5.65 -13.31
CA VAL A 110 -4.89 -5.11 -12.13
C VAL A 110 -4.12 -5.42 -10.84
N TYR A 111 -3.74 -6.68 -10.61
CA TYR A 111 -3.11 -7.09 -9.35
C TYR A 111 -1.59 -6.86 -9.34
N VAL A 112 -0.91 -6.97 -10.47
CA VAL A 112 0.55 -6.82 -10.52
C VAL A 112 0.95 -5.41 -10.97
N LEU A 113 0.53 -4.99 -12.16
CA LEU A 113 1.00 -3.71 -12.71
C LEU A 113 0.38 -2.50 -12.00
N LEU A 114 -0.93 -2.54 -11.71
CA LEU A 114 -1.62 -1.47 -11.00
C LEU A 114 -1.35 -1.52 -9.50
N TRP A 115 -1.66 -2.62 -8.80
CA TRP A 115 -1.54 -2.65 -7.35
C TRP A 115 -0.08 -2.66 -6.87
N VAL A 116 0.75 -3.59 -7.36
CA VAL A 116 2.15 -3.68 -6.93
C VAL A 116 3.02 -2.66 -7.66
N GLY A 117 2.87 -2.50 -8.97
CA GLY A 117 3.68 -1.58 -9.77
C GLY A 117 3.52 -0.11 -9.38
N LEU A 118 2.38 0.27 -8.80
CA LEU A 118 2.16 1.61 -8.28
C LEU A 118 3.04 1.94 -7.07
N VAL A 119 3.56 0.94 -6.36
CA VAL A 119 4.48 1.11 -5.22
C VAL A 119 5.80 1.75 -5.64
N PRO A 120 6.65 1.10 -6.45
CA PRO A 120 7.92 1.70 -6.88
C PRO A 120 7.68 2.95 -7.72
N ALA A 121 6.63 2.98 -8.56
CA ALA A 121 6.31 4.17 -9.33
C ALA A 121 6.03 5.38 -8.43
N SER A 122 5.31 5.19 -7.32
CA SER A 122 4.99 6.29 -6.40
C SER A 122 6.18 6.71 -5.53
N LEU A 123 7.04 5.76 -5.15
CA LEU A 123 8.28 6.04 -4.42
C LEU A 123 9.27 6.82 -5.27
N LEU A 124 9.38 6.52 -6.56
CA LEU A 124 10.36 7.14 -7.44
C LEU A 124 9.88 8.48 -8.02
N LEU A 125 8.60 8.58 -8.37
CA LEU A 125 8.07 9.69 -9.18
C LEU A 125 7.02 10.55 -8.47
N GLY A 126 6.72 10.26 -7.20
CA GLY A 126 5.69 10.95 -6.43
C GLY A 126 4.28 10.41 -6.73
N PRO A 127 3.19 11.18 -6.56
CA PRO A 127 1.83 10.66 -6.65
C PRO A 127 1.38 10.45 -8.12
N VAL A 128 1.91 9.40 -8.77
CA VAL A 128 1.75 9.13 -10.20
C VAL A 128 0.31 8.79 -10.58
N TRP A 129 -0.45 8.13 -9.69
CA TRP A 129 -1.82 7.74 -10.01
C TRP A 129 -2.72 8.94 -10.29
N ARG A 130 -2.49 10.08 -9.64
CA ARG A 130 -3.24 11.32 -9.91
C ARG A 130 -3.15 11.77 -11.39
N LEU A 131 -2.08 11.38 -12.10
CA LEU A 131 -1.87 11.70 -13.51
C LEU A 131 -2.36 10.57 -14.44
N LEU A 132 -2.20 9.31 -14.01
CA LEU A 132 -2.60 8.12 -14.77
C LEU A 132 -4.06 7.70 -14.55
N ASN A 133 -4.76 8.24 -13.55
CA ASN A 133 -6.11 7.81 -13.19
C ASN A 133 -7.08 8.03 -14.38
N PRO A 134 -7.57 6.93 -15.01
CA PRO A 134 -8.41 7.01 -16.19
C PRO A 134 -9.76 7.67 -15.88
N LEU A 135 -10.31 7.42 -14.69
CA LEU A 135 -11.60 7.98 -14.27
C LEU A 135 -11.51 9.49 -14.05
N ARG A 136 -10.42 9.97 -13.45
CA ARG A 136 -10.13 11.40 -13.33
C ARG A 136 -9.93 12.04 -14.72
N ALA A 137 -9.29 11.33 -15.65
CA ALA A 137 -9.08 11.79 -17.02
C ALA A 137 -10.41 11.88 -17.81
N LEU A 138 -11.31 10.91 -17.66
CA LEU A 138 -12.66 10.90 -18.25
C LEU A 138 -13.57 11.97 -17.63
N TYR A 139 -13.52 12.16 -16.32
CA TYR A 139 -14.39 13.10 -15.62
C TYR A 139 -14.14 14.56 -16.01
N ARG A 140 -12.88 14.96 -16.22
CA ARG A 140 -12.51 16.36 -16.53
C ARG A 140 -13.24 16.96 -17.74
N PRO A 141 -13.24 16.35 -18.95
CA PRO A 141 -13.97 16.87 -20.09
C PRO A 141 -15.50 16.85 -19.86
N LEU A 142 -16.02 15.82 -19.20
CA LEU A 142 -17.45 15.72 -18.86
C LEU A 142 -17.91 16.87 -17.96
N ALA A 143 -17.12 17.19 -16.93
CA ALA A 143 -17.40 18.29 -16.01
C ALA A 143 -17.33 19.68 -16.69
N ARG A 144 -16.49 19.84 -17.73
CA ARG A 144 -16.45 21.05 -18.55
C ARG A 144 -17.66 21.19 -19.46
N ARG A 145 -18.14 20.07 -20.02
CA ARG A 145 -19.31 20.04 -20.90
C ARG A 145 -20.62 20.23 -20.16
N TRP A 146 -20.73 19.66 -18.95
CA TRP A 146 -21.89 19.77 -18.07
C TRP A 146 -21.49 20.30 -16.70
N PRO A 147 -21.23 21.62 -16.58
CA PRO A 147 -20.83 22.23 -15.33
C PRO A 147 -21.96 22.08 -14.31
N ARG A 148 -21.68 21.34 -13.24
CA ARG A 148 -22.53 21.27 -12.04
C ARG A 148 -21.81 21.92 -10.87
N GLN A 149 -22.57 22.58 -10.00
CA GLN A 149 -22.02 23.12 -8.76
C GLN A 149 -21.62 21.95 -7.85
N ALA A 150 -20.33 21.66 -7.79
CA ALA A 150 -19.79 20.62 -6.92
C ALA A 150 -20.05 20.99 -5.45
N ARG A 151 -20.57 20.04 -4.68
CA ARG A 151 -20.70 20.22 -3.22
C ARG A 151 -19.33 20.06 -2.57
N PRO A 152 -19.01 20.83 -1.52
CA PRO A 152 -17.79 20.58 -0.77
C PRO A 152 -17.82 19.18 -0.16
N LEU A 153 -16.69 18.48 -0.21
CA LEU A 153 -16.53 17.19 0.46
C LEU A 153 -16.72 17.39 1.97
N PRO A 154 -17.62 16.62 2.63
CA PRO A 154 -17.77 16.72 4.08
C PRO A 154 -16.44 16.43 4.78
N ALA A 155 -16.00 17.33 5.66
CA ALA A 155 -14.70 17.20 6.34
C ALA A 155 -14.56 15.87 7.11
N ARG A 156 -15.67 15.33 7.63
CA ARG A 156 -15.73 14.04 8.34
C ARG A 156 -15.45 12.84 7.44
N LEU A 157 -15.72 12.95 6.14
CA LEU A 157 -15.54 11.85 5.20
C LEU A 157 -14.06 11.60 4.94
N GLY A 158 -13.27 12.68 4.76
CA GLY A 158 -11.82 12.59 4.61
C GLY A 158 -11.39 11.47 3.67
N GLN A 159 -10.57 10.55 4.18
CA GLN A 159 -10.07 9.35 3.49
C GLN A 159 -10.84 8.06 3.80
N TRP A 160 -11.96 8.11 4.53
CA TRP A 160 -12.77 6.91 4.78
C TRP A 160 -13.22 6.18 3.50
N PRO A 161 -13.63 6.87 2.41
CA PRO A 161 -13.98 6.19 1.17
C PRO A 161 -12.77 5.50 0.53
N ALA A 162 -11.57 6.09 0.65
CA ALA A 162 -10.36 5.45 0.17
C ALA A 162 -10.03 4.18 0.97
N ALA A 163 -10.17 4.22 2.31
CA ALA A 163 -10.02 3.02 3.15
C ALA A 163 -11.03 1.92 2.77
N ALA A 164 -12.29 2.28 2.52
CA ALA A 164 -13.32 1.34 2.07
C ALA A 164 -13.03 0.77 0.69
N GLY A 165 -12.54 1.60 -0.24
CA GLY A 165 -12.16 1.16 -1.58
C GLY A 165 -10.92 0.26 -1.58
N LEU A 166 -9.93 0.54 -0.72
CA LEU A 166 -8.79 -0.34 -0.51
C LEU A 166 -9.21 -1.68 0.10
N PHE A 167 -10.11 -1.67 1.09
CA PHE A 167 -10.66 -2.89 1.64
C PHE A 167 -11.43 -3.70 0.58
N ALA A 168 -12.24 -3.04 -0.25
CA ALA A 168 -12.95 -3.70 -1.33
C ALA A 168 -11.99 -4.32 -2.36
N PHE A 169 -10.87 -3.64 -2.66
CA PHE A 169 -9.84 -4.16 -3.54
C PHE A 169 -9.11 -5.37 -2.94
N THR A 170 -8.70 -5.30 -1.68
CA THR A 170 -7.99 -6.42 -1.04
C THR A 170 -8.92 -7.58 -0.69
N TRP A 171 -10.22 -7.31 -0.47
CA TRP A 171 -11.23 -8.37 -0.40
C TRP A 171 -11.43 -9.06 -1.75
N LEU A 172 -11.47 -8.29 -2.83
CA LEU A 172 -11.52 -8.84 -4.19
C LEU A 172 -10.33 -9.76 -4.43
N GLU A 173 -9.12 -9.33 -4.09
CA GLU A 173 -7.89 -10.09 -4.27
C GLU A 173 -7.82 -11.35 -3.37
N LEU A 174 -8.05 -11.20 -2.06
CA LEU A 174 -7.71 -12.24 -1.07
C LEU A 174 -8.88 -13.15 -0.69
N VAL A 175 -10.12 -12.69 -0.89
CA VAL A 175 -11.31 -13.35 -0.32
C VAL A 175 -12.29 -13.83 -1.38
N SER A 176 -12.38 -13.13 -2.51
CA SER A 176 -13.35 -13.48 -3.55
C SER A 176 -13.15 -14.93 -4.03
N PRO A 177 -14.24 -15.64 -4.44
CA PRO A 177 -14.13 -17.03 -4.87
C PRO A 177 -13.28 -17.21 -6.13
N ASP A 178 -13.36 -16.26 -7.07
CA ASP A 178 -12.68 -16.32 -8.35
C ASP A 178 -12.13 -14.91 -8.71
N PRO A 179 -11.03 -14.49 -8.04
CA PRO A 179 -10.48 -13.14 -8.16
C PRO A 179 -9.93 -12.83 -9.55
N ALA A 180 -9.54 -13.86 -10.31
CA ALA A 180 -8.91 -13.72 -11.62
C ALA A 180 -9.89 -13.85 -12.78
N SER A 181 -11.12 -14.32 -12.55
CA SER A 181 -12.14 -14.37 -13.61
C SER A 181 -12.45 -13.01 -14.21
N THR A 182 -12.66 -13.02 -15.52
CA THR A 182 -13.07 -11.86 -16.34
C THR A 182 -14.34 -11.22 -15.80
N THR A 183 -15.34 -12.04 -15.45
CA THR A 183 -16.63 -11.57 -14.93
C THR A 183 -16.47 -10.85 -13.60
N THR A 184 -15.74 -11.43 -12.65
CA THR A 184 -15.55 -10.83 -11.32
C THR A 184 -14.79 -9.52 -11.42
N LEU A 185 -13.70 -9.48 -12.21
CA LEU A 185 -12.94 -8.25 -12.46
C LEU A 185 -13.76 -7.18 -13.18
N LEU A 186 -14.54 -7.56 -14.20
CA LEU A 186 -15.38 -6.62 -14.94
C LEU A 186 -16.42 -5.97 -14.02
N LEU A 187 -17.10 -6.78 -13.19
CA LEU A 187 -18.06 -6.28 -12.20
C LEU A 187 -17.40 -5.38 -11.16
N ALA A 188 -16.23 -5.78 -10.64
CA ALA A 188 -15.50 -4.99 -9.66
C ALA A 188 -15.03 -3.65 -10.23
N LEU A 189 -14.43 -3.65 -11.42
CA LEU A 189 -13.95 -2.43 -12.08
C LEU A 189 -15.11 -1.52 -12.51
N ALA A 190 -16.21 -2.08 -13.01
CA ALA A 190 -17.41 -1.31 -13.36
C ALA A 190 -18.06 -0.70 -12.11
N GLY A 191 -18.15 -1.45 -11.01
CA GLY A 191 -18.63 -0.97 -9.72
C GLY A 191 -17.74 0.15 -9.17
N TYR A 192 -16.42 -0.06 -9.18
CA TYR A 192 -15.44 0.94 -8.79
C TYR A 192 -15.57 2.23 -9.63
N ALA A 193 -15.59 2.10 -10.96
CA ALA A 193 -15.74 3.22 -11.87
C ALA A 193 -17.04 4.00 -11.63
N THR A 194 -18.15 3.29 -11.44
CA THR A 194 -19.46 3.88 -11.16
C THR A 194 -19.43 4.68 -9.86
N VAL A 195 -18.92 4.10 -8.78
CA VAL A 195 -18.79 4.80 -7.48
C VAL A 195 -17.94 6.05 -7.65
N GLN A 196 -16.74 5.95 -8.21
CA GLN A 196 -15.86 7.13 -8.32
C GLN A 196 -16.45 8.24 -9.19
N LEU A 197 -17.10 7.89 -10.31
CA LEU A 197 -17.71 8.88 -11.20
C LEU A 197 -18.96 9.53 -10.60
N LEU A 198 -19.80 8.79 -9.87
CA LEU A 198 -20.95 9.34 -9.16
C LEU A 198 -20.55 10.32 -8.06
N PHE A 199 -19.54 9.94 -7.26
CA PHE A 199 -19.04 10.81 -6.21
C PHE A 199 -18.27 12.01 -6.75
N ALA A 200 -17.51 11.85 -7.85
CA ALA A 200 -16.91 12.98 -8.56
C ALA A 200 -17.98 13.92 -9.16
N ALA A 201 -19.09 13.38 -9.69
CA ALA A 201 -20.21 14.19 -10.17
C ALA A 201 -20.86 15.02 -9.04
N ARG A 202 -20.85 14.51 -7.80
CA ARG A 202 -21.40 15.20 -6.62
C ARG A 202 -20.42 16.18 -5.96
N TYR A 203 -19.17 15.78 -5.76
CA TYR A 203 -18.17 16.51 -4.96
C TYR A 203 -17.06 17.16 -5.80
N GLY A 204 -17.12 17.02 -7.12
CA GLY A 204 -16.15 17.58 -8.05
C GLY A 204 -14.88 16.75 -8.18
N GLU A 205 -13.94 17.26 -8.99
CA GLU A 205 -12.66 16.58 -9.29
C GLU A 205 -11.78 16.34 -8.05
N ARG A 206 -12.04 17.08 -6.96
CA ARG A 206 -11.33 16.90 -5.69
C ARG A 206 -11.64 15.56 -5.03
N TRP A 207 -12.81 14.95 -5.32
CA TRP A 207 -13.18 13.63 -4.81
C TRP A 207 -12.05 12.61 -4.95
N PHE A 208 -11.46 12.51 -6.14
CA PHE A 208 -10.40 11.55 -6.41
C PHE A 208 -9.16 11.74 -5.53
N ALA A 209 -8.87 12.95 -5.03
CA ALA A 209 -7.70 13.17 -4.18
C ALA A 209 -7.88 12.64 -2.75
N ASP A 210 -9.13 12.40 -2.34
CA ASP A 210 -9.51 12.06 -0.97
C ASP A 210 -10.20 10.69 -0.87
N GLY A 211 -11.08 10.36 -1.82
CA GLY A 211 -11.91 9.15 -1.82
C GLY A 211 -11.50 8.07 -2.82
N ASP A 212 -10.59 8.33 -3.75
CA ASP A 212 -10.07 7.29 -4.65
C ASP A 212 -9.02 6.44 -3.94
N ALA A 213 -9.29 5.13 -3.85
CA ALA A 213 -8.42 4.17 -3.15
C ALA A 213 -6.98 4.17 -3.69
N PHE A 214 -6.81 4.12 -5.02
CA PHE A 214 -5.49 4.06 -5.65
C PHE A 214 -4.79 5.41 -5.64
N GLU A 215 -5.52 6.53 -5.67
CA GLU A 215 -4.92 7.85 -5.52
C GLU A 215 -4.46 8.10 -4.09
N ALA A 216 -5.25 7.70 -3.09
CA ALA A 216 -4.85 7.76 -1.68
C ALA A 216 -3.63 6.86 -1.43
N TYR A 217 -3.64 5.64 -1.95
CA TYR A 217 -2.53 4.70 -1.87
C TYR A 217 -1.25 5.26 -2.52
N SER A 218 -1.32 5.70 -3.77
CA SER A 218 -0.20 6.36 -4.47
C SER A 218 0.28 7.61 -3.73
N ALA A 219 -0.63 8.43 -3.21
CA ALA A 219 -0.28 9.65 -2.49
C ALA A 219 0.39 9.38 -1.15
N LEU A 220 0.01 8.31 -0.43
CA LEU A 220 0.66 7.88 0.81
C LEU A 220 2.07 7.36 0.54
N LEU A 221 2.24 6.48 -0.45
CA LEU A 221 3.56 5.96 -0.82
C LEU A 221 4.48 7.07 -1.34
N ALA A 222 3.95 8.01 -2.11
CA ALA A 222 4.66 9.19 -2.58
C ALA A 222 5.18 10.12 -1.45
N ARG A 223 4.70 9.97 -0.21
CA ARG A 223 5.26 10.71 0.94
C ARG A 223 6.69 10.29 1.23
N LEU A 224 7.05 9.05 0.90
CA LEU A 224 8.41 8.52 0.98
C LEU A 224 9.24 8.78 -0.28
N SER A 225 8.71 9.50 -1.27
CA SER A 225 9.46 9.84 -2.46
C SER A 225 10.51 10.93 -2.17
N PRO A 226 11.76 10.77 -2.66
CA PRO A 226 12.73 11.86 -2.69
C PRO A 226 12.25 13.04 -3.53
N LEU A 227 11.39 12.81 -4.53
CA LEU A 227 10.79 13.84 -5.35
C LEU A 227 9.48 14.31 -4.71
N GLY A 228 9.34 15.62 -4.53
CA GLY A 228 8.14 16.20 -3.92
C GLY A 228 7.86 17.61 -4.39
N ARG A 229 6.78 18.19 -3.84
CA ARG A 229 6.53 19.62 -3.94
C ARG A 229 6.56 20.24 -2.57
N ARG A 230 7.17 21.43 -2.51
CA ARG A 230 7.15 22.29 -1.34
C ARG A 230 5.84 23.08 -1.30
N ASP A 231 5.55 23.72 -0.17
CA ASP A 231 4.41 24.62 0.04
C ASP A 231 4.32 25.76 -0.99
N ASP A 232 5.45 26.30 -1.44
CA ASP A 232 5.57 27.29 -2.51
C ASP A 232 5.27 26.74 -3.93
N GLY A 233 4.97 25.44 -4.04
CA GLY A 233 4.64 24.75 -5.29
C GLY A 233 5.85 24.33 -6.13
N ARG A 234 7.09 24.64 -5.70
CA ARG A 234 8.32 24.22 -6.38
C ARG A 234 8.50 22.72 -6.33
N LEU A 235 8.99 22.15 -7.43
CA LEU A 235 9.47 20.78 -7.46
C LEU A 235 10.81 20.71 -6.71
N VAL A 236 10.93 19.80 -5.74
CA VAL A 236 12.10 19.68 -4.87
C VAL A 236 12.60 18.24 -4.78
N LEU A 237 13.91 18.10 -4.61
CA LEU A 237 14.53 16.88 -4.08
C LEU A 237 14.62 17.01 -2.56
N ARG A 238 13.99 16.10 -1.82
CA ARG A 238 13.90 16.15 -0.35
C ARG A 238 14.28 14.81 0.26
N ASN A 239 14.73 14.85 1.52
CA ASN A 239 14.76 13.66 2.34
C ASN A 239 13.31 13.11 2.47
N PRO A 240 13.05 11.82 2.16
CA PRO A 240 11.75 11.18 2.31
C PRO A 240 11.03 11.45 3.63
N PHE A 241 11.78 11.54 4.74
CA PHE A 241 11.21 11.81 6.05
C PHE A 241 10.53 13.19 6.15
N HIS A 242 10.98 14.19 5.38
CA HIS A 242 10.27 15.46 5.30
C HIS A 242 8.92 15.32 4.59
N GLY A 243 8.83 14.47 3.57
CA GLY A 243 7.56 14.19 2.90
C GLY A 243 6.60 13.41 3.79
N LEU A 244 7.14 12.45 4.55
CA LEU A 244 6.39 11.65 5.51
C LEU A 244 5.85 12.50 6.67
N ASP A 245 6.69 13.36 7.26
CA ASP A 245 6.32 14.32 8.31
C ASP A 245 5.25 15.31 7.82
N ALA A 246 5.17 15.55 6.51
CA ALA A 246 4.15 16.41 5.91
C ALA A 246 2.84 15.69 5.56
N THR A 247 2.66 14.44 5.98
CA THR A 247 1.41 13.71 5.73
C THR A 247 0.24 14.44 6.41
N PRO A 248 -0.79 14.89 5.65
CA PRO A 248 -1.87 15.66 6.22
C PRO A 248 -2.69 14.81 7.18
N GLU A 249 -2.94 15.32 8.39
CA GLU A 249 -3.87 14.70 9.32
C GLU A 249 -5.29 14.87 8.81
N ARG A 250 -5.92 13.75 8.44
CA ARG A 250 -7.29 13.72 7.89
C ARG A 250 -8.09 12.60 8.55
N PRO A 251 -9.41 12.78 8.74
CA PRO A 251 -10.29 11.67 9.10
C PRO A 251 -10.14 10.52 8.10
N GLY A 252 -10.08 9.29 8.58
CA GLY A 252 -9.90 8.10 7.74
C GLY A 252 -8.45 7.76 7.36
N LEU A 253 -7.45 8.61 7.66
CA LEU A 253 -6.04 8.28 7.40
C LEU A 253 -5.61 7.01 8.14
N VAL A 254 -5.91 6.93 9.44
CA VAL A 254 -5.60 5.75 10.26
C VAL A 254 -6.27 4.51 9.69
N ALA A 255 -7.56 4.59 9.34
CA ALA A 255 -8.29 3.48 8.72
C ALA A 255 -7.63 3.05 7.40
N THR A 256 -7.21 3.99 6.56
CA THR A 256 -6.53 3.71 5.28
C THR A 256 -5.24 2.93 5.51
N VAL A 257 -4.42 3.36 6.47
CA VAL A 257 -3.15 2.68 6.77
C VAL A 257 -3.36 1.34 7.47
N CYS A 258 -4.34 1.22 8.37
CA CYS A 258 -4.70 -0.05 9.00
C CYS A 258 -5.26 -1.06 8.00
N VAL A 259 -6.03 -0.62 6.99
CA VAL A 259 -6.47 -1.49 5.89
C VAL A 259 -5.28 -1.98 5.10
N LEU A 260 -4.35 -1.10 4.71
CA LEU A 260 -3.13 -1.50 4.01
C LEU A 260 -2.32 -2.53 4.81
N LEU A 261 -1.99 -2.21 6.06
CA LEU A 261 -1.15 -3.09 6.88
C LEU A 261 -1.88 -4.40 7.27
N GLY A 262 -3.16 -4.33 7.64
CA GLY A 262 -3.95 -5.48 8.05
C GLY A 262 -4.30 -6.42 6.90
N SER A 263 -4.54 -5.90 5.70
CA SER A 263 -4.74 -6.75 4.52
C SER A 263 -3.46 -7.45 4.09
N THR A 264 -2.30 -6.78 4.10
CA THR A 264 -1.02 -7.46 3.82
C THR A 264 -0.63 -8.46 4.92
N ALA A 265 -0.97 -8.17 6.19
CA ALA A 265 -0.81 -9.16 7.25
C ALA A 265 -1.73 -10.38 7.05
N TYR A 266 -2.95 -10.17 6.54
CA TYR A 266 -3.86 -11.26 6.21
C TYR A 266 -3.37 -12.06 4.99
N ASP A 267 -2.85 -11.40 3.96
CA ASP A 267 -2.21 -12.02 2.80
C ASP A 267 -1.13 -13.02 3.24
N GLY A 268 -0.16 -12.56 4.05
CA GLY A 268 0.87 -13.44 4.62
C GLY A 268 0.33 -14.57 5.49
N PHE A 269 -0.75 -14.32 6.24
CA PHE A 269 -1.38 -15.35 7.06
C PHE A 269 -2.21 -16.36 6.26
N SER A 270 -2.75 -15.94 5.11
CA SER A 270 -3.75 -16.71 4.38
C SER A 270 -3.22 -17.99 3.75
N ASP A 271 -1.90 -18.07 3.56
CA ASP A 271 -1.19 -19.24 3.05
C ASP A 271 -0.89 -20.30 4.13
N ASN A 272 -1.19 -20.00 5.41
CA ASN A 272 -0.93 -20.95 6.50
C ASN A 272 -1.85 -22.19 6.37
N PRO A 273 -1.32 -23.43 6.36
CA PRO A 273 -2.12 -24.64 6.17
C PRO A 273 -3.25 -24.81 7.19
N SER A 274 -3.03 -24.37 8.44
CA SER A 274 -4.06 -24.43 9.48
C SER A 274 -5.22 -23.48 9.19
N TRP A 275 -4.93 -22.29 8.65
CA TRP A 275 -5.94 -21.32 8.26
C TRP A 275 -6.70 -21.76 7.00
N ILE A 276 -5.99 -22.28 5.99
CA ILE A 276 -6.59 -22.85 4.79
C ILE A 276 -7.60 -23.94 5.16
N ASN A 277 -7.21 -24.86 6.06
CA ASN A 277 -8.11 -25.90 6.56
C ASN A 277 -9.31 -25.28 7.30
N ALA A 278 -9.08 -24.30 8.17
CA ALA A 278 -10.14 -23.64 8.92
C ALA A 278 -11.19 -22.96 8.02
N ILE A 279 -10.78 -22.30 6.94
CA ILE A 279 -11.73 -21.66 6.01
C ILE A 279 -12.44 -22.69 5.12
N GLN A 280 -11.77 -23.77 4.73
CA GLN A 280 -12.35 -24.83 3.89
C GLN A 280 -13.39 -25.67 4.65
N THR A 281 -13.17 -25.91 5.94
CA THR A 281 -14.06 -26.70 6.81
C THR A 281 -15.09 -25.85 7.56
N SER A 282 -15.05 -24.53 7.39
CA SER A 282 -15.93 -23.61 8.12
C SER A 282 -17.40 -23.83 7.77
N PRO A 283 -18.30 -23.95 8.78
CA PRO A 283 -19.74 -24.05 8.54
C PRO A 283 -20.34 -22.75 7.97
N LEU A 284 -19.62 -21.63 8.04
CA LEU A 284 -20.04 -20.34 7.48
C LEU A 284 -19.72 -20.21 5.98
N GLY A 285 -19.01 -21.18 5.40
CA GLY A 285 -18.47 -21.16 4.05
C GLY A 285 -17.14 -20.39 3.95
N ARG A 286 -16.33 -20.77 2.95
CA ARG A 286 -14.97 -20.21 2.72
C ARG A 286 -14.96 -18.69 2.67
N THR A 287 -15.82 -18.08 1.84
CA THR A 287 -15.82 -16.63 1.61
C THR A 287 -16.16 -15.85 2.88
N THR A 288 -17.14 -16.32 3.67
CA THR A 288 -17.53 -15.67 4.93
C THR A 288 -16.40 -15.78 5.96
N ALA A 289 -15.81 -16.97 6.12
CA ALA A 289 -14.71 -17.20 7.05
C ALA A 289 -13.48 -16.36 6.68
N ALA A 290 -13.12 -16.31 5.38
CA ALA A 290 -12.03 -15.48 4.88
C ALA A 290 -12.32 -13.98 5.03
N THR A 291 -13.56 -13.52 4.80
CA THR A 291 -13.98 -12.13 5.04
C THR A 291 -13.80 -11.75 6.51
N LEU A 292 -14.21 -12.63 7.44
CA LEU A 292 -14.04 -12.42 8.87
C LEU A 292 -12.56 -12.43 9.28
N GLY A 293 -11.73 -13.28 8.66
CA GLY A 293 -10.28 -13.28 8.85
C GLY A 293 -9.63 -11.97 8.43
N LEU A 294 -9.94 -11.47 7.22
CA LEU A 294 -9.44 -10.19 6.72
C LEU A 294 -9.87 -9.03 7.63
N LEU A 295 -11.15 -8.96 7.99
CA LEU A 295 -11.67 -7.96 8.93
C LEU A 295 -11.00 -8.07 10.30
N GLY A 296 -10.80 -9.29 10.80
CA GLY A 296 -10.13 -9.57 12.07
C GLY A 296 -8.68 -9.08 12.07
N SER A 297 -7.94 -9.31 10.98
CA SER A 297 -6.57 -8.82 10.82
C SER A 297 -6.52 -7.28 10.84
N ILE A 298 -7.37 -6.61 10.05
CA ILE A 298 -7.46 -5.15 10.02
C ILE A 298 -7.86 -4.59 11.39
N ALA A 299 -8.83 -5.22 12.06
CA ALA A 299 -9.26 -4.83 13.40
C ALA A 299 -8.16 -5.01 14.44
N LEU A 300 -7.37 -6.08 14.38
CA LEU A 300 -6.25 -6.32 15.27
C LEU A 300 -5.18 -5.23 15.12
N VAL A 301 -4.78 -4.92 13.89
CA VAL A 301 -3.83 -3.83 13.60
C VAL A 301 -4.37 -2.50 14.14
N ALA A 302 -5.62 -2.17 13.85
CA ALA A 302 -6.25 -0.95 14.31
C ALA A 302 -6.36 -0.89 15.85
N ALA A 303 -6.68 -2.01 16.51
CA ALA A 303 -6.78 -2.09 17.96
C ALA A 303 -5.41 -1.88 18.62
N LEU A 304 -4.36 -2.55 18.14
CA LEU A 304 -2.99 -2.36 18.65
C LEU A 304 -2.52 -0.91 18.50
N TYR A 305 -2.80 -0.29 17.35
CA TYR A 305 -2.48 1.13 17.15
C TYR A 305 -3.27 2.05 18.08
N CYS A 306 -4.57 1.82 18.25
CA CYS A 306 -5.41 2.59 19.16
C CYS A 306 -4.98 2.44 20.62
N LEU A 307 -4.60 1.22 21.05
CA LEU A 307 -4.05 0.96 22.38
C LEU A 307 -2.73 1.70 22.59
N CYS A 308 -1.84 1.68 21.59
CA CYS A 308 -0.59 2.45 21.62
C CYS A 308 -0.87 3.95 21.79
N ALA A 309 -1.77 4.53 20.97
CA ALA A 309 -2.09 5.95 21.07
C ALA A 309 -2.75 6.32 22.41
N ALA A 310 -3.60 5.43 22.96
CA ALA A 310 -4.19 5.60 24.28
C ALA A 310 -3.13 5.57 25.39
N ALA A 311 -2.20 4.61 25.34
CA ALA A 311 -1.09 4.51 26.27
C ALA A 311 -0.16 5.72 26.19
N THR A 312 0.19 6.20 24.98
CA THR A 312 0.97 7.45 24.81
C THR A 312 0.24 8.65 25.41
N ARG A 313 -1.08 8.74 25.25
CA ARG A 313 -1.88 9.80 25.88
C ARG A 313 -1.86 9.72 27.42
N LEU A 314 -1.93 8.52 27.99
CA LEU A 314 -1.85 8.32 29.44
C LEU A 314 -0.49 8.77 30.00
N VAL A 315 0.60 8.49 29.30
CA VAL A 315 1.96 8.83 29.74
C VAL A 315 2.29 10.32 29.51
N CYS A 316 1.96 10.86 28.33
CA CYS A 316 2.38 12.21 27.95
C CYS A 316 1.37 13.31 28.35
N GLY A 317 0.11 12.94 28.58
CA GLY A 317 -0.99 13.87 28.80
C GLY A 317 -1.86 14.08 27.56
N PRO A 318 -2.95 14.88 27.68
CA PRO A 318 -3.89 15.11 26.59
C PRO A 318 -3.24 15.87 25.44
N HIS A 319 -3.33 15.30 24.23
CA HIS A 319 -2.99 15.95 22.96
C HIS A 319 -4.21 15.86 22.03
N PRO A 320 -4.54 16.89 21.23
CA PRO A 320 -5.56 16.77 20.20
C PRO A 320 -5.10 15.80 19.11
N GLY A 321 -5.84 14.73 18.86
CA GLY A 321 -5.61 13.81 17.73
C GLY A 321 -4.36 12.91 17.83
N PRO A 322 -4.05 12.24 18.96
CA PRO A 322 -2.87 11.37 19.05
C PRO A 322 -2.91 10.22 18.04
N LEU A 323 -4.12 9.78 17.67
CA LEU A 323 -4.34 8.75 16.65
C LEU A 323 -3.91 9.20 15.26
N THR A 324 -4.11 10.46 14.87
CA THR A 324 -3.71 10.93 13.52
C THR A 324 -2.27 11.38 13.48
N ALA A 325 -1.77 11.93 14.59
CA ALA A 325 -0.42 12.47 14.70
C ALA A 325 0.69 11.47 14.36
N PHE A 326 0.52 10.19 14.72
CA PHE A 326 1.51 9.15 14.48
C PHE A 326 1.20 8.26 13.27
N ALA A 327 0.08 8.46 12.57
CA ALA A 327 -0.34 7.54 11.48
C ALA A 327 0.70 7.46 10.35
N HIS A 328 1.44 8.54 10.12
CA HIS A 328 2.53 8.59 9.13
C HIS A 328 3.67 7.60 9.44
N SER A 329 3.92 7.24 10.70
CA SER A 329 5.00 6.28 11.04
C SER A 329 4.68 4.84 10.64
N LEU A 330 3.41 4.54 10.34
CA LEU A 330 2.98 3.23 9.86
C LEU A 330 3.21 3.06 8.35
N VAL A 331 3.37 4.13 7.58
CA VAL A 331 3.55 4.05 6.11
C VAL A 331 4.85 3.33 5.72
N PRO A 332 6.03 3.60 6.34
CA PRO A 332 7.24 2.82 6.07
C PRO A 332 7.10 1.34 6.43
N ILE A 333 6.31 1.02 7.46
CA ILE A 333 6.02 -0.37 7.85
C ILE A 333 5.24 -1.04 6.73
N ALA A 334 4.11 -0.46 6.34
CA ALA A 334 3.29 -0.96 5.23
C ALA A 334 4.12 -1.13 3.96
N LEU A 335 5.02 -0.19 3.65
CA LEU A 335 5.94 -0.32 2.52
C LEU A 335 6.88 -1.53 2.66
N GLY A 336 7.48 -1.74 3.83
CA GLY A 336 8.33 -2.91 4.10
C GLY A 336 7.61 -4.23 3.85
N TYR A 337 6.36 -4.34 4.31
CA TYR A 337 5.50 -5.49 4.05
C TYR A 337 5.15 -5.63 2.56
N LEU A 338 4.74 -4.55 1.89
CA LEU A 338 4.42 -4.58 0.46
C LEU A 338 5.62 -5.07 -0.38
N ILE A 339 6.83 -4.64 -0.04
CA ILE A 339 8.05 -5.14 -0.69
C ILE A 339 8.26 -6.62 -0.37
N ALA A 340 8.17 -7.02 0.90
CA ALA A 340 8.40 -8.41 1.29
C ALA A 340 7.42 -9.39 0.62
N HIS A 341 6.15 -9.02 0.52
CA HIS A 341 5.11 -9.88 -0.04
C HIS A 341 5.04 -9.83 -1.56
N TYR A 342 5.19 -8.65 -2.16
CA TYR A 342 4.89 -8.47 -3.58
C TYR A 342 6.09 -8.24 -4.49
N PHE A 343 7.33 -8.18 -3.97
CA PHE A 343 8.51 -8.01 -4.82
C PHE A 343 8.61 -9.11 -5.88
N SER A 344 8.51 -10.38 -5.46
CA SER A 344 8.60 -11.52 -6.38
C SER A 344 7.52 -11.44 -7.44
N LEU A 345 6.28 -11.16 -7.03
CA LEU A 345 5.14 -11.02 -7.94
C LEU A 345 5.40 -9.97 -9.02
N LEU A 346 5.95 -8.81 -8.66
CA LEU A 346 6.24 -7.75 -9.63
C LEU A 346 7.33 -8.14 -10.64
N VAL A 347 8.44 -8.71 -10.17
CA VAL A 347 9.59 -8.99 -11.04
C VAL A 347 9.41 -10.24 -11.91
N VAL A 348 8.55 -11.16 -11.47
CA VAL A 348 8.22 -12.41 -12.17
C VAL A 348 7.02 -12.20 -13.09
N GLU A 349 5.87 -11.81 -12.55
CA GLU A 349 4.61 -11.74 -13.31
C GLU A 349 4.44 -10.41 -14.06
N GLY A 350 5.12 -9.35 -13.67
CA GLY A 350 5.06 -8.05 -14.34
C GLY A 350 5.50 -8.12 -15.81
N PRO A 351 6.73 -8.57 -16.12
CA PRO A 351 7.21 -8.72 -17.50
C PRO A 351 6.34 -9.68 -18.34
N ARG A 352 5.87 -10.77 -17.71
CA ARG A 352 4.97 -11.73 -18.35
C ARG A 352 3.65 -11.09 -18.76
N THR A 353 3.02 -10.35 -17.84
CA THR A 353 1.79 -9.59 -18.09
C THR A 353 1.96 -8.60 -19.24
N VAL A 354 3.08 -7.87 -19.27
CA VAL A 354 3.38 -6.91 -20.35
C VAL A 354 3.55 -7.64 -21.69
N SER A 355 4.26 -8.77 -21.71
CA SER A 355 4.49 -9.55 -22.92
C SER A 355 3.18 -10.10 -23.52
N MET A 356 2.28 -10.60 -22.66
CA MET A 356 0.93 -11.03 -23.04
C MET A 356 0.09 -9.86 -23.58
N ALA A 357 0.12 -8.71 -22.90
CA ALA A 357 -0.60 -7.51 -23.35
C ALA A 357 -0.12 -6.98 -24.71
N LEU A 358 1.14 -7.28 -25.08
CA LEU A 358 1.71 -6.96 -26.39
C LEU A 358 1.42 -8.05 -27.46
N GLY A 359 0.67 -9.10 -27.12
CA GLY A 359 0.23 -10.15 -28.05
C GLY A 359 1.16 -11.35 -28.15
N THR A 360 2.04 -11.57 -27.16
CA THR A 360 2.90 -12.76 -27.14
C THR A 360 2.20 -13.92 -26.43
N ASP A 361 1.90 -14.99 -27.17
CA ASP A 361 1.29 -16.21 -26.63
C ASP A 361 2.29 -17.13 -25.89
N ASN A 362 3.59 -16.90 -26.08
CA ASN A 362 4.69 -17.66 -25.48
C ASN A 362 5.60 -16.74 -24.64
N ALA A 363 5.03 -16.04 -23.65
CA ALA A 363 5.86 -15.28 -22.71
C ALA A 363 6.88 -16.24 -22.06
N PRO A 364 8.19 -15.91 -22.05
CA PRO A 364 9.21 -16.77 -21.44
C PRO A 364 8.86 -17.13 -20.00
N GLU A 365 9.23 -18.33 -19.56
CA GLU A 365 9.09 -18.68 -18.15
C GLU A 365 9.84 -17.64 -17.29
N PRO A 366 9.18 -17.07 -16.28
CA PRO A 366 9.81 -16.09 -15.42
C PRO A 366 11.03 -16.69 -14.72
N LEU A 367 12.20 -16.08 -14.90
CA LEU A 367 13.38 -16.43 -14.11
C LEU A 367 13.45 -15.47 -12.91
N PRO A 368 13.22 -15.94 -11.66
CA PRO A 368 13.28 -15.07 -10.50
C PRO A 368 14.71 -14.52 -10.34
N PRO A 369 14.89 -13.21 -10.14
CA PRO A 369 16.21 -12.59 -10.08
C PRO A 369 16.99 -12.97 -8.81
N LEU A 370 16.30 -13.50 -7.79
CA LEU A 370 16.86 -13.93 -6.52
C LEU A 370 16.48 -15.40 -6.27
N GLY A 371 17.47 -16.21 -5.86
CA GLY A 371 17.18 -17.53 -5.30
C GLY A 371 16.49 -17.44 -3.93
N PRO A 372 16.01 -18.56 -3.37
CA PRO A 372 15.24 -18.58 -2.12
C PRO A 372 15.89 -17.82 -0.95
N GLY A 373 17.20 -17.97 -0.75
CA GLY A 373 17.91 -17.24 0.31
C GLY A 373 18.06 -15.75 0.06
N GLY A 374 18.18 -15.32 -1.20
CA GLY A 374 18.21 -13.91 -1.55
C GLY A 374 16.85 -13.24 -1.34
N LEU A 375 15.77 -13.94 -1.68
CA LEU A 375 14.41 -13.48 -1.43
C LEU A 375 14.10 -13.40 0.06
N ALA A 376 14.47 -14.42 0.83
CA ALA A 376 14.35 -14.43 2.28
C ALA A 376 15.05 -13.22 2.92
N ALA A 377 16.28 -12.95 2.48
CA ALA A 377 17.05 -11.81 2.98
C ALA A 377 16.38 -10.49 2.63
N LEU A 378 15.87 -10.35 1.39
CA LEU A 378 15.13 -9.16 0.97
C LEU A 378 13.88 -8.93 1.83
N GLN A 379 13.10 -9.98 2.10
CA GLN A 379 11.89 -9.91 2.91
C GLN A 379 12.19 -9.45 4.33
N VAL A 380 13.14 -10.11 5.00
CA VAL A 380 13.55 -9.73 6.37
C VAL A 380 14.09 -8.31 6.40
N LEU A 381 14.97 -7.94 5.45
CA LEU A 381 15.53 -6.59 5.38
C LEU A 381 14.46 -5.54 5.11
N ALA A 382 13.49 -5.82 4.23
CA ALA A 382 12.40 -4.90 3.91
C ALA A 382 11.50 -4.65 5.13
N VAL A 383 11.10 -5.72 5.85
CA VAL A 383 10.30 -5.62 7.07
C VAL A 383 11.06 -4.87 8.16
N VAL A 384 12.30 -5.25 8.46
CA VAL A 384 13.10 -4.61 9.53
C VAL A 384 13.38 -3.15 9.19
N THR A 385 13.76 -2.85 7.93
CA THR A 385 14.00 -1.46 7.49
C THR A 385 12.73 -0.63 7.59
N GLY A 386 11.58 -1.14 7.14
CA GLY A 386 10.30 -0.46 7.27
C GLY A 386 9.97 -0.08 8.71
N HIS A 387 10.20 -0.99 9.66
CA HIS A 387 9.99 -0.71 11.08
C HIS A 387 11.00 0.28 11.67
N VAL A 388 12.30 0.17 11.33
CA VAL A 388 13.31 1.15 11.77
C VAL A 388 12.97 2.55 11.26
N LEU A 389 12.59 2.69 9.98
CA LEU A 389 12.15 3.97 9.41
C LEU A 389 10.87 4.47 10.10
N GLY A 390 9.93 3.58 10.43
CA GLY A 390 8.75 3.91 11.22
C GLY A 390 9.10 4.45 12.61
N VAL A 391 10.03 3.81 13.33
CA VAL A 391 10.53 4.26 14.63
C VAL A 391 11.17 5.65 14.52
N ILE A 392 12.00 5.90 13.50
CA ILE A 392 12.61 7.23 13.26
C ILE A 392 11.53 8.30 13.07
N ALA A 393 10.52 8.03 12.24
CA ALA A 393 9.42 8.96 11.98
C ALA A 393 8.59 9.25 13.25
N ALA A 394 8.24 8.20 13.99
CA ALA A 394 7.51 8.32 15.24
C ALA A 394 8.32 9.08 16.31
N HIS A 395 9.63 8.82 16.40
CA HIS A 395 10.52 9.49 17.34
C HIS A 395 10.60 10.99 17.07
N ASP A 396 10.85 11.40 15.82
CA ASP A 396 10.94 12.81 15.45
C ASP A 396 9.64 13.57 15.74
N ARG A 397 8.49 12.95 15.47
CA ARG A 397 7.19 13.51 15.82
C ARG A 397 7.00 13.60 17.34
N SER A 398 7.40 12.58 18.09
CA SER A 398 7.27 12.55 19.56
C SER A 398 8.04 13.69 20.21
N VAL A 399 9.32 13.89 19.85
CA VAL A 399 10.15 14.97 20.41
C VAL A 399 9.69 16.36 19.97
N ARG A 400 8.89 16.46 18.89
CA ARG A 400 8.23 17.72 18.49
C ARG A 400 7.01 18.02 19.35
N LEU A 401 6.22 17.01 19.69
CA LEU A 401 4.91 17.17 20.32
C LEU A 401 4.97 17.19 21.85
N PHE A 402 5.94 16.49 22.45
CA PHE A 402 6.00 16.30 23.90
C PHE A 402 7.22 16.97 24.54
N PRO A 403 7.10 17.44 25.80
CA PRO A 403 8.23 17.98 26.54
C PRO A 403 9.34 16.93 26.76
N PRO A 404 10.63 17.33 26.81
CA PRO A 404 11.76 16.40 26.93
C PRO A 404 11.65 15.41 28.10
N ALA A 405 11.14 15.85 29.25
CA ALA A 405 10.97 15.02 30.44
C ALA A 405 9.96 13.85 30.25
N LYS A 406 9.03 13.98 29.31
CA LYS A 406 8.03 12.95 28.98
C LYS A 406 8.27 12.29 27.62
N ALA A 407 9.21 12.81 26.83
CA ALA A 407 9.48 12.34 25.48
C ALA A 407 9.97 10.88 25.50
N VAL A 408 10.85 10.51 26.43
CA VAL A 408 11.37 9.13 26.55
C VAL A 408 10.29 8.15 27.04
N ALA A 409 9.55 8.50 28.09
CA ALA A 409 8.47 7.65 28.60
C ALA A 409 7.33 7.49 27.59
N GLY A 410 7.01 8.55 26.85
CA GLY A 410 5.99 8.59 25.80
C GLY A 410 6.29 7.70 24.60
N GLN A 411 7.55 7.30 24.43
CA GLN A 411 8.03 6.46 23.35
C GLN A 411 7.93 4.96 23.67
N LEU A 412 7.77 4.57 24.94
CA LEU A 412 7.67 3.15 25.31
C LEU A 412 6.47 2.44 24.67
N PRO A 413 5.25 3.04 24.62
CA PRO A 413 4.13 2.43 23.91
C PRO A 413 4.39 2.24 22.41
N LEU A 414 5.04 3.23 21.78
CA LEU A 414 5.40 3.16 20.36
C LEU A 414 6.45 2.08 20.11
N LEU A 415 7.47 1.95 20.97
CA LEU A 415 8.46 0.87 20.87
C LEU A 415 7.79 -0.51 21.01
N ALA A 416 6.92 -0.68 22.00
CA ALA A 416 6.19 -1.92 22.21
C ALA A 416 5.34 -2.29 20.98
N LEU A 417 4.65 -1.30 20.39
CA LEU A 417 3.89 -1.49 19.15
C LEU A 417 4.78 -1.95 18.00
N MET A 418 5.93 -1.29 17.80
CA MET A 418 6.86 -1.59 16.71
C MET A 418 7.47 -2.99 16.86
N ILE A 419 7.84 -3.38 18.08
CA ILE A 419 8.31 -4.75 18.36
C ILE A 419 7.20 -5.76 18.08
N THR A 420 5.97 -5.48 18.54
CA THR A 420 4.82 -6.37 18.32
C THR A 420 4.56 -6.58 16.83
N TYR A 421 4.54 -5.51 16.04
CA TYR A 421 4.38 -5.61 14.58
C TYR A 421 5.55 -6.31 13.91
N THR A 422 6.79 -6.04 14.33
CA THR A 422 7.96 -6.69 13.71
C THR A 422 7.99 -8.18 13.97
N VAL A 423 7.77 -8.59 15.23
CA VAL A 423 7.70 -10.01 15.61
C VAL A 423 6.51 -10.67 14.91
N GLY A 424 5.35 -10.03 14.88
CA GLY A 424 4.19 -10.52 14.15
C GLY A 424 4.48 -10.71 12.66
N GLY A 425 5.08 -9.72 11.99
CA GLY A 425 5.44 -9.80 10.58
C GLY A 425 6.45 -10.88 10.25
N LEU A 426 7.51 -11.00 11.05
CA LEU A 426 8.49 -12.06 10.86
C LEU A 426 7.87 -13.44 11.11
N SER A 427 6.97 -13.57 12.08
CA SER A 427 6.22 -14.82 12.28
C SER A 427 5.32 -15.16 11.10
N LEU A 428 4.76 -14.18 10.40
CA LEU A 428 3.97 -14.40 9.17
C LEU A 428 4.84 -14.76 7.95
N LEU A 429 6.13 -14.39 7.96
CA LEU A 429 7.07 -14.75 6.89
C LEU A 429 7.75 -16.11 7.10
N LEU A 430 7.85 -16.55 8.36
CA LEU A 430 8.66 -17.72 8.74
C LEU A 430 7.82 -18.95 9.13
N ASN A 431 6.50 -18.81 9.25
CA ASN A 431 5.56 -19.91 9.53
C ASN A 431 4.60 -20.07 8.36
#